data_AF-A0A954ZHR7-F1
#
_entry.id   AF-A0A954ZHR7-F1
#
_cell.length_a   1.000
_cell.length_b   1.000
_cell.length_c   1.000
_cell.angle_alpha   90.00
_cell.angle_beta   90.00
_cell.angle_gamma   90.00
#
_symmetry.space_group_name_H-M   'P 1'
#
loop_
_entity.id
_entity.type
_entity.pdbx_description
1 polymer ?
#
loop_
_entity_poly.entity_id
_entity_poly.type
_entity_poly.pdbx_seq_one_letter_code
_entity_poly.pdbx_strand_id
1 'polypeptide(L)'
;MNRSDEQLIWLVCPACDWRTLCDANQLIARLRQVGMLRREAEPSPELIQSLREDARHRMACDKCRYEGLTFESYVDDWEDAPHGKPCAVCGTMIPAERLEVFPDTTTCTACQRQADQGVDVAADQPEFCQNCGSVMELRKSTTGVTRYRMVCRQCGR
;
A
#
# COMPACT_ATOMS: atom_id res chain seq x y z
N MET A 1 13.32 -28.77 -8.09
CA MET A 1 12.19 -28.10 -7.41
C MET A 1 12.12 -26.67 -7.93
N ASN A 2 11.22 -26.37 -8.87
CA ASN A 2 11.17 -25.09 -9.57
C ASN A 2 10.38 -24.06 -8.75
N ARG A 3 11.05 -22.98 -8.32
CA ARG A 3 10.46 -21.78 -7.70
C ARG A 3 10.04 -20.80 -8.80
N SER A 4 9.17 -21.23 -9.71
CA SER A 4 8.62 -20.37 -10.75
C SER A 4 7.30 -19.79 -10.25
N ASP A 5 7.22 -18.46 -10.13
CA ASP A 5 5.99 -17.66 -10.04
C ASP A 5 5.22 -17.62 -8.71
N GLU A 6 5.88 -17.23 -7.61
CA GLU A 6 5.20 -16.58 -6.47
C GLU A 6 4.89 -15.11 -6.80
N GLN A 7 4.19 -14.84 -7.91
CA GLN A 7 3.76 -13.49 -8.25
C GLN A 7 2.50 -13.15 -7.46
N LEU A 8 2.70 -12.50 -6.32
CA LEU A 8 1.63 -11.98 -5.48
C LEU A 8 1.02 -10.74 -6.14
N ILE A 9 -0.30 -10.63 -6.07
CA ILE A 9 -1.03 -9.46 -6.58
C ILE A 9 -2.11 -9.03 -5.60
N TRP A 10 -2.35 -7.73 -5.51
CA TRP A 10 -3.48 -7.18 -4.79
C TRP A 10 -4.71 -7.12 -5.70
N LEU A 11 -5.83 -7.66 -5.20
CA LEU A 11 -7.16 -7.39 -5.74
C LEU A 11 -7.80 -6.28 -4.93
N VAL A 12 -8.22 -5.20 -5.59
CA VAL A 12 -8.83 -4.04 -4.95
C VAL A 12 -10.23 -3.83 -5.52
N CYS A 13 -11.22 -3.69 -4.64
CA CYS A 13 -12.56 -3.31 -5.02
C CYS A 13 -12.73 -1.79 -4.96
N PRO A 14 -13.04 -1.11 -6.09
CA PRO A 14 -13.22 0.34 -6.11
C PRO A 14 -14.52 0.81 -5.42
N ALA A 15 -15.44 -0.10 -5.10
CA ALA A 15 -16.74 0.24 -4.53
C ALA A 15 -16.77 0.21 -2.99
N CYS A 16 -15.94 -0.62 -2.34
CA CYS A 16 -15.96 -0.79 -0.88
C CYS A 16 -14.58 -0.83 -0.22
N ASP A 17 -13.53 -0.50 -0.99
CA ASP A 17 -12.12 -0.50 -0.59
C ASP A 17 -11.63 -1.85 -0.05
N TRP A 18 -12.34 -2.93 -0.34
CA TRP A 18 -11.89 -4.27 0.02
C TRP A 18 -10.63 -4.63 -0.77
N ARG A 19 -9.63 -5.15 -0.06
CA ARG A 19 -8.36 -5.59 -0.63
C ARG A 19 -8.05 -7.01 -0.18
N THR A 20 -7.55 -7.84 -1.09
CA THR A 20 -6.99 -9.15 -0.74
C THR A 20 -5.73 -9.41 -1.54
N LEU A 21 -4.75 -10.04 -0.89
CA LEU A 21 -3.57 -10.55 -1.55
C LEU A 21 -3.92 -11.88 -2.19
N CYS A 22 -3.54 -12.08 -3.45
CA CYS A 22 -3.75 -13.32 -4.18
C CYS A 22 -2.44 -13.81 -4.77
N ASP A 23 -2.15 -15.09 -4.55
CA ASP A 23 -1.13 -15.83 -5.27
C ASP A 23 -1.67 -16.34 -6.63
N ALA A 24 -0.79 -16.92 -7.45
CA ALA A 24 -1.13 -17.45 -8.76
C ALA A 24 -2.25 -18.52 -8.70
N ASN A 25 -2.26 -19.40 -7.68
CA ASN A 25 -3.28 -20.44 -7.54
C ASN A 25 -4.65 -19.85 -7.20
N GLN A 26 -4.69 -18.86 -6.31
CA GLN A 26 -5.90 -18.14 -5.96
C GLN A 26 -6.46 -17.37 -7.17
N LEU A 27 -5.59 -16.76 -7.97
CA LEU A 27 -5.98 -16.10 -9.21
C LEU A 27 -6.56 -17.11 -10.21
N ILE A 28 -5.91 -18.25 -10.43
CA ILE A 28 -6.41 -19.34 -11.29
C ILE A 28 -7.78 -19.82 -10.81
N ALA A 29 -7.97 -20.01 -9.51
CA ALA A 29 -9.26 -20.42 -8.94
C ALA A 29 -10.37 -19.42 -9.26
N ARG A 30 -10.09 -18.11 -9.12
CA ARG A 30 -11.04 -17.04 -9.49
C ARG A 30 -11.31 -17.00 -10.99
N LEU A 31 -10.28 -17.16 -11.83
CA LEU A 31 -10.42 -17.25 -13.28
C LEU A 31 -11.29 -18.45 -13.72
N ARG A 32 -11.20 -19.57 -13.01
CA ARG A 32 -12.09 -20.73 -13.20
C ARG A 32 -13.53 -20.42 -12.79
N GLN A 33 -13.74 -19.69 -11.69
CA GLN A 33 -15.08 -19.28 -11.24
C GLN A 33 -15.79 -18.38 -12.24
N VAL A 34 -15.06 -17.46 -12.89
CA VAL A 34 -15.62 -16.61 -13.97
C VAL A 34 -15.69 -17.32 -15.33
N GLY A 35 -15.33 -18.60 -15.39
CA GLY A 35 -15.42 -19.45 -16.57
C GLY A 35 -14.36 -19.20 -17.65
N MET A 36 -13.31 -18.42 -17.35
CA MET A 36 -12.23 -18.12 -18.29
C MET A 36 -11.20 -19.24 -18.41
N LEU A 37 -11.11 -20.13 -17.42
CA LEU A 37 -10.30 -21.35 -17.47
C LEU A 37 -11.19 -22.56 -17.25
N ARG A 38 -11.28 -23.44 -18.26
CA ARG A 38 -12.18 -24.62 -18.21
C ARG A 38 -11.47 -25.94 -17.95
N ARG A 39 -10.25 -26.17 -18.49
CA ARG A 39 -9.67 -27.53 -18.55
C ARG A 39 -8.15 -27.63 -18.48
N GLU A 40 -7.40 -26.52 -18.50
CA GLU A 40 -5.95 -26.58 -18.29
C GLU A 40 -5.65 -26.77 -16.79
N ALA A 41 -4.95 -27.86 -16.50
CA ALA A 41 -4.49 -28.17 -15.15
C ALA A 41 -3.44 -27.14 -14.68
N GLU A 42 -2.59 -26.70 -15.61
CA GLU A 42 -1.46 -25.79 -15.36
C GLU A 42 -1.35 -24.78 -16.52
N PRO A 43 -2.16 -23.70 -16.51
CA PRO A 43 -2.09 -22.68 -17.55
C PRO A 43 -0.76 -21.93 -17.48
N SER A 44 -0.22 -21.54 -18.64
CA SER A 44 1.04 -20.79 -18.69
C SER A 44 0.90 -19.40 -18.05
N PRO A 45 1.97 -18.85 -17.47
CA PRO A 45 1.94 -17.53 -16.84
C PRO A 45 1.52 -16.40 -17.80
N GLU A 46 1.91 -16.49 -19.08
CA GLU A 46 1.49 -15.55 -20.12
C GLU A 46 -0.02 -15.59 -20.38
N LEU A 47 -0.61 -16.79 -20.37
CA LEU A 47 -2.05 -16.96 -20.51
C LEU A 47 -2.79 -16.40 -19.29
N ILE A 48 -2.27 -16.64 -18.08
CA ILE A 48 -2.86 -16.08 -16.85
C ILE A 48 -2.84 -14.55 -16.91
N GLN A 49 -1.73 -13.95 -17.35
CA GLN A 49 -1.59 -12.49 -17.44
C GLN A 49 -2.55 -11.89 -18.47
N SER A 50 -2.70 -12.48 -19.65
CA SER A 50 -3.66 -12.01 -20.66
C SER A 50 -5.12 -12.14 -20.18
N LEU A 51 -5.47 -13.29 -19.58
CA LEU A 51 -6.82 -13.51 -19.04
C LEU A 51 -7.15 -12.59 -17.86
N ARG A 52 -6.14 -12.12 -17.11
CA ARG A 52 -6.32 -11.20 -15.97
C ARG A 52 -6.99 -9.90 -16.40
N GLU A 53 -6.50 -9.29 -17.49
CA GLU A 53 -7.04 -8.03 -18.00
C GLU A 53 -8.50 -8.17 -18.44
N ASP A 54 -8.83 -9.27 -19.13
CA ASP A 54 -10.19 -9.56 -19.57
C ASP A 54 -11.12 -9.93 -18.40
N ALA A 55 -10.60 -10.64 -17.39
CA ALA A 55 -11.37 -11.09 -16.25
C ALA A 55 -11.68 -9.97 -15.25
N ARG A 56 -10.95 -8.84 -15.27
CA ARG A 56 -11.12 -7.72 -14.32
C ARG A 56 -12.57 -7.28 -14.19
N HIS A 57 -13.26 -7.21 -15.31
CA HIS A 57 -14.65 -6.74 -15.42
C HIS A 57 -15.69 -7.77 -14.98
N ARG A 58 -15.30 -9.04 -14.85
CA ARG A 58 -16.20 -10.17 -14.53
C ARG A 58 -15.96 -10.71 -13.13
N MET A 59 -14.87 -10.33 -12.49
CA MET A 59 -14.60 -10.69 -11.10
C MET A 59 -15.42 -9.83 -10.16
N ALA A 60 -16.16 -10.52 -9.27
CA ALA A 60 -16.95 -9.90 -8.23
C ALA A 60 -16.17 -9.78 -6.92
N CYS A 61 -16.36 -8.67 -6.22
CA CYS A 61 -15.87 -8.47 -4.86
C CYS A 61 -16.54 -9.46 -3.89
N ASP A 62 -15.75 -10.10 -3.03
CA ASP A 62 -16.27 -11.06 -2.05
C ASP A 62 -17.16 -10.37 -0.99
N LYS A 63 -16.94 -9.07 -0.74
CA LYS A 63 -17.63 -8.29 0.30
C LYS A 63 -18.91 -7.61 -0.19
N CYS A 64 -18.86 -6.90 -1.31
CA CYS A 64 -19.99 -6.11 -1.83
C CYS A 64 -20.57 -6.63 -3.14
N ARG A 65 -20.02 -7.71 -3.71
CA ARG A 65 -20.41 -8.29 -5.01
C ARG A 65 -20.29 -7.36 -6.22
N TYR A 66 -19.63 -6.21 -6.08
CA TYR A 66 -19.32 -5.32 -7.20
C TYR A 66 -18.43 -6.02 -8.22
N GLU A 67 -18.79 -5.96 -9.50
CA GLU A 67 -18.02 -6.51 -10.62
C GLU A 67 -17.08 -5.44 -11.19
N GLY A 68 -15.80 -5.77 -11.39
CA GLY A 68 -14.79 -4.79 -11.81
C GLY A 68 -13.71 -4.58 -10.76
N LEU A 69 -12.98 -5.64 -10.40
CA LEU A 69 -11.83 -5.53 -9.50
C LEU A 69 -10.61 -4.96 -10.23
N THR A 70 -9.80 -4.21 -9.50
CA THR A 70 -8.51 -3.69 -9.96
C THR A 70 -7.40 -4.62 -9.48
N PHE A 71 -6.42 -4.87 -10.35
CA PHE A 71 -5.21 -5.62 -10.02
C PHE A 71 -4.06 -4.65 -9.78
N GLU A 72 -3.40 -4.76 -8.64
CA GLU A 72 -2.18 -4.04 -8.33
C GLU A 72 -1.06 -5.07 -8.11
N SER A 73 0.15 -4.80 -8.59
CA SER A 73 1.30 -5.68 -8.32
C SER A 73 1.64 -5.61 -6.83
N TYR A 74 1.80 -6.76 -6.17
CA TYR A 74 2.43 -6.80 -4.86
C TYR A 74 3.93 -6.57 -5.07
N VAL A 75 4.44 -5.48 -4.50
CA VAL A 75 5.88 -5.28 -4.33
C VAL A 75 6.13 -5.54 -2.85
N ASP A 76 6.96 -6.53 -2.54
CA ASP A 76 7.44 -6.68 -1.18
C ASP A 76 8.45 -5.55 -0.96
N ASP A 77 8.01 -4.47 -0.32
CA ASP A 77 8.82 -3.27 -0.04
C ASP A 77 10.08 -3.56 0.81
N TRP A 78 10.28 -4.82 1.21
CA TRP A 78 11.43 -5.31 1.95
C TRP A 78 12.58 -5.81 1.08
N GLU A 79 12.35 -6.26 -0.16
CA GLU A 79 13.40 -6.88 -0.99
C GLU A 79 13.94 -6.00 -2.14
N ASP A 80 13.26 -4.91 -2.54
CA ASP A 80 13.67 -4.13 -3.73
C ASP A 80 13.52 -2.59 -3.61
N ALA A 81 13.34 -2.06 -2.41
CA ALA A 81 13.45 -0.61 -2.19
C ALA A 81 14.94 -0.23 -2.13
N PRO A 82 15.44 0.71 -2.96
CA PRO A 82 16.84 1.15 -2.90
C PRO A 82 17.12 1.76 -1.52
N HIS A 83 17.77 0.96 -0.68
CA HIS A 83 18.35 1.22 0.65
C HIS A 83 18.15 2.63 1.23
N GLY A 84 16.91 3.01 1.55
CA GLY A 84 16.61 4.30 2.17
C GLY A 84 16.05 4.11 3.57
N LYS A 85 16.51 4.93 4.51
CA LYS A 85 15.94 5.02 5.87
C LYS A 85 14.92 6.16 5.86
N PRO A 86 13.70 6.00 6.40
CA PRO A 86 12.75 7.11 6.48
C PRO A 86 13.27 8.20 7.43
N CYS A 87 13.10 9.46 7.04
CA CYS A 87 13.42 10.61 7.87
C CYS A 87 12.56 10.61 9.13
N ALA A 88 13.19 10.76 10.30
CA ALA A 88 12.50 10.80 11.60
C ALA A 88 11.56 12.00 11.78
N VAL A 89 11.71 13.05 10.96
CA VAL A 89 10.91 14.29 11.04
C VAL A 89 9.75 14.28 10.04
N CYS A 90 10.03 14.03 8.76
CA CYS A 90 9.04 14.17 7.69
C CYS A 90 8.62 12.85 7.02
N GLY A 91 9.22 11.72 7.42
CA GLY A 91 8.95 10.40 6.83
C GLY A 91 9.47 10.19 5.40
N THR A 92 10.04 11.22 4.75
CA THR A 92 10.62 11.09 3.42
C THR A 92 11.85 10.19 3.44
N MET A 93 12.00 9.34 2.43
CA MET A 93 13.14 8.43 2.31
C MET A 93 14.46 9.20 2.19
N ILE A 94 15.43 8.86 3.05
CA ILE A 94 16.80 9.35 2.95
C ILE A 94 17.49 8.53 1.84
N PRO A 95 18.11 9.18 0.84
CA PRO A 95 18.79 8.48 -0.24
C PRO A 95 19.89 7.55 0.26
N ALA A 96 20.03 6.38 -0.38
CA ALA A 96 21.02 5.37 -0.02
C ALA A 96 22.45 5.92 -0.04
N GLU A 97 22.79 6.74 -1.04
CA GLU A 97 24.12 7.34 -1.20
C GLU A 97 24.49 8.22 0.00
N ARG A 98 23.49 8.82 0.66
CA ARG A 98 23.70 9.64 1.87
C ARG A 98 23.90 8.77 3.10
N LEU A 99 23.22 7.61 3.19
CA LEU A 99 23.38 6.67 4.28
C LEU A 99 24.69 5.88 4.18
N GLU A 100 25.20 5.66 2.97
CA GLU A 100 26.54 5.10 2.76
C GLU A 100 27.64 6.01 3.30
N VAL A 101 27.50 7.33 3.11
CA VAL A 101 28.46 8.32 3.63
C VAL A 101 28.23 8.61 5.12
N PHE A 102 26.96 8.64 5.56
CA PHE A 102 26.57 9.00 6.93
C PHE A 102 25.52 8.01 7.48
N PRO A 103 25.93 6.82 7.93
CA PRO A 103 25.02 5.74 8.33
C PRO A 103 24.13 6.08 9.53
N ASP A 104 24.62 6.94 10.43
CA ASP A 104 23.88 7.36 11.62
C ASP A 104 22.83 8.46 11.34
N THR A 105 22.71 8.90 10.10
CA THR A 105 21.75 9.95 9.72
C THR A 105 20.32 9.47 10.00
N THR A 106 19.57 10.27 10.74
CA THR A 106 18.14 10.04 11.03
C THR A 106 17.22 11.02 10.32
N THR A 107 17.76 12.09 9.71
CA THR A 107 16.99 13.16 9.06
C THR A 107 17.42 13.40 7.61
N CYS A 108 16.46 13.72 6.74
CA CYS A 108 16.75 14.10 5.37
C CYS A 108 17.46 15.47 5.29
N THR A 109 18.07 15.77 4.14
CA THR A 109 18.75 17.06 3.86
C THR A 109 17.86 18.27 4.09
N ALA A 110 16.57 18.17 3.73
CA ALA A 110 15.62 19.27 3.88
C ALA A 110 15.34 19.57 5.36
N CYS A 111 15.01 18.55 6.16
CA CYS A 111 14.78 18.72 7.59
C CYS A 111 16.05 19.12 8.34
N GLN A 112 17.21 18.60 7.93
CA GLN A 112 18.47 19.02 8.54
C GLN A 112 18.78 20.50 8.27
N ARG A 113 18.58 20.97 7.03
CA ARG A 113 18.73 22.40 6.71
C ARG A 113 17.77 23.29 7.50
N GLN A 114 16.55 22.85 7.74
CA GLN A 114 15.58 23.60 8.55
C GLN A 114 16.02 23.69 10.01
N ALA A 115 16.51 22.58 10.58
CA ALA A 115 17.08 22.56 11.92
C ALA A 115 18.32 23.46 12.03
N ASP A 116 19.22 23.42 11.06
CA ASP A 116 20.43 24.27 11.00
C ASP A 116 20.08 25.77 10.87
N GLN A 117 18.94 26.10 10.26
CA GLN A 117 18.42 27.46 10.14
C GLN A 117 17.69 27.95 11.39
N GLY A 118 17.60 27.14 12.44
CA GLY A 118 16.88 27.47 13.67
C GLY A 118 15.36 27.55 13.48
N VAL A 119 14.83 26.92 12.41
CA VAL A 119 13.39 26.73 12.27
C VAL A 119 13.01 25.57 13.18
N ASP A 120 12.25 25.86 14.23
CA ASP A 120 11.70 24.85 15.14
C ASP A 120 10.69 23.95 14.41
N VAL A 121 11.20 22.95 13.69
CA VAL A 121 10.41 21.86 13.07
C VAL A 121 9.70 21.00 14.12
N ALA A 122 10.06 21.14 15.40
CA ALA A 122 9.43 20.44 16.51
C ALA A 122 7.97 20.88 16.75
N ALA A 123 7.58 22.09 16.33
CA ALA A 123 6.24 22.62 16.52
C ALA A 123 5.19 22.01 15.58
N ASP A 124 5.61 21.34 14.51
CA ASP A 124 4.72 20.83 13.44
C ASP A 124 4.93 19.32 13.20
N GLN A 125 5.34 18.59 14.25
CA GLN A 125 5.48 17.14 14.16
C GLN A 125 4.08 16.50 14.00
N PRO A 126 3.82 15.81 12.87
CA PRO A 126 2.53 15.17 12.66
C PRO A 126 2.31 14.07 13.70
N GLU A 127 1.16 14.07 14.36
CA GLU A 127 0.76 12.98 15.24
C GLU A 127 0.46 11.74 14.40
N PHE A 128 1.14 10.64 14.68
CA PHE A 128 0.92 9.35 14.00
C PHE A 128 -0.02 8.46 14.81
N CYS A 129 -0.91 7.75 14.13
CA CYS A 129 -1.81 6.80 14.78
C CYS A 129 -1.02 5.61 15.34
N GLN A 130 -1.14 5.36 16.64
CA GLN A 130 -0.46 4.23 17.31
C GLN A 130 -0.93 2.84 16.83
N ASN A 131 -2.03 2.76 16.06
CA ASN A 131 -2.58 1.50 15.58
C ASN A 131 -2.13 1.13 14.16
N CYS A 132 -1.90 2.09 13.27
CA CYS A 132 -1.55 1.82 11.87
C CYS A 132 -0.41 2.68 11.31
N GLY A 133 0.14 3.61 12.10
CA GLY A 133 1.23 4.49 11.67
C GLY A 133 0.85 5.59 10.67
N SER A 134 -0.43 5.73 10.29
CA SER A 134 -0.88 6.82 9.41
C SER A 134 -0.95 8.17 10.14
N VAL A 135 -0.75 9.28 9.41
CA VAL A 135 -0.88 10.65 9.94
C VAL A 135 -2.31 10.93 10.40
N MET A 136 -2.44 11.47 11.61
CA MET A 136 -3.72 11.90 12.19
C MET A 136 -4.07 13.32 11.77
N GLU A 137 -5.37 13.59 11.65
CA GLU A 137 -5.86 14.90 11.24
C GLU A 137 -6.93 15.47 12.17
N LEU A 138 -6.91 16.79 12.29
CA LEU A 138 -7.90 17.50 13.08
C LEU A 138 -9.24 17.54 12.34
N ARG A 139 -10.25 16.81 12.83
CA ARG A 139 -11.64 16.94 12.36
C ARG A 139 -12.50 17.70 13.35
N LYS A 140 -13.35 18.56 12.78
CA LYS A 140 -14.43 19.25 13.48
C LYS A 140 -15.63 18.31 13.62
N SER A 141 -16.06 18.04 14.84
CA SER A 141 -17.34 17.37 15.10
C SER A 141 -18.49 18.38 14.99
N THR A 142 -19.48 18.09 14.16
CA THR A 142 -20.64 18.95 13.87
C THR A 142 -21.89 18.59 14.68
N THR A 143 -21.87 17.51 15.45
CA THR A 143 -22.98 17.08 16.31
C THR A 143 -22.83 17.66 17.71
N GLY A 144 -23.58 18.73 18.02
CA GLY A 144 -23.58 19.40 19.32
C GLY A 144 -22.57 20.55 19.41
N VAL A 145 -21.97 20.74 20.58
CA VAL A 145 -20.90 21.75 20.78
C VAL A 145 -19.72 21.39 19.88
N THR A 146 -19.25 22.36 19.09
CA THR A 146 -18.09 22.17 18.20
C THR A 146 -16.87 21.70 19.02
N ARG A 147 -16.38 20.50 18.71
CA ARG A 147 -15.15 19.95 19.27
C ARG A 147 -14.22 19.56 18.14
N TYR A 148 -12.94 19.87 18.31
CA TYR A 148 -11.88 19.41 17.42
C TYR A 148 -11.28 18.14 18.03
N ARG A 149 -11.14 17.09 17.22
CA ARG A 149 -10.45 15.86 17.63
C ARG A 149 -9.53 15.38 16.52
N MET A 150 -8.38 14.84 16.90
CA MET A 150 -7.49 14.15 15.98
C MET A 150 -8.12 12.81 15.60
N VAL A 151 -8.18 12.50 14.30
CA VAL A 151 -8.68 11.23 13.78
C VAL A 151 -7.73 10.66 12.74
N CYS A 152 -7.52 9.35 12.79
CA CYS A 152 -6.80 8.59 11.79
C CYS A 152 -7.64 8.50 10.50
N ARG A 153 -7.08 8.91 9.35
CA ARG A 153 -7.75 8.80 8.04
C ARG A 153 -8.05 7.36 7.61
N GLN A 154 -7.18 6.41 7.98
CA GLN A 154 -7.30 4.99 7.62
C GLN A 154 -8.19 4.20 8.59
N CYS A 155 -8.16 4.56 9.87
CA CYS A 155 -8.81 3.82 10.96
C CYS A 155 -10.17 4.39 11.36
N GLY A 156 -10.41 5.68 11.04
CA GLY A 156 -11.58 6.44 11.49
C GLY A 156 -11.65 6.69 13.00
N ARG A 157 -10.58 6.37 13.75
CA ARG A 157 -10.45 6.57 15.20
C ARG A 157 -9.61 7.78 15.52
#